data_AF-A0A9X6II38-F1
#
_entry.id   AF-A0A9X6II38-F1
#
_cell.length_a   1.000
_cell.length_b   1.000
_cell.length_c   1.000
_cell.angle_alpha   90.00
_cell.angle_beta   90.00
_cell.angle_gamma   90.00
#
_symmetry.space_group_name_H-M   'P 1'
#
loop_
_entity.id
_entity.type
_entity.pdbx_description
1 polymer ?
#
loop_
_entity_poly.entity_id
_entity_poly.type
_entity_poly.pdbx_seq_one_letter_code
_entity_poly.pdbx_strand_id
1 'polypeptide(L)'
;MSVGDKGWQFADQCRKATEDEQYWEERRRVFAAKGRKNNEFHPGDFVSNDKRVLTVQHQDSETGLVAVLVNNSDERFQIDPKELEIYFFAEDMAG
;
A
#
# COMPACT_ATOMS: atom_id res chain seq x y z
N MET A 1 10.15 -34.03 13.35
CA MET A 1 9.09 -33.12 12.85
C MET A 1 8.48 -33.79 11.64
N SER A 2 7.23 -34.25 11.75
CA SER A 2 6.49 -34.86 10.64
C SER A 2 5.80 -33.78 9.81
N VAL A 3 5.89 -33.88 8.49
CA VAL A 3 5.11 -33.07 7.54
C VAL A 3 3.63 -33.34 7.81
N GLY A 4 2.91 -32.36 8.38
CA GLY A 4 1.50 -32.53 8.75
C GLY A 4 1.04 -31.73 9.97
N ASP A 5 1.96 -31.14 10.74
CA ASP A 5 1.58 -30.28 11.86
C ASP A 5 0.88 -29.03 11.31
N LYS A 6 -0.42 -28.89 11.60
CA LYS A 6 -1.24 -27.80 11.12
C LYS A 6 -0.99 -26.57 12.00
N GLY A 7 -0.83 -25.39 11.42
CA GLY A 7 -0.43 -24.17 12.15
C GLY A 7 -1.24 -23.81 13.41
N TRP A 8 -2.51 -24.24 13.51
CA TRP A 8 -3.33 -24.05 14.72
C TRP A 8 -2.80 -24.81 15.97
N GLN A 9 -2.02 -25.87 15.80
CA GLN A 9 -1.41 -26.65 16.91
C GLN A 9 -0.34 -25.86 17.66
N PHE A 10 0.15 -24.77 17.08
CA PHE A 10 1.10 -23.85 17.68
C PHE A 10 0.49 -22.47 17.94
N ALA A 11 -0.84 -22.33 17.85
CA ALA A 11 -1.52 -21.06 18.10
C ALA A 11 -1.17 -20.50 19.49
N ASP A 12 -1.05 -21.38 20.48
CA ASP A 12 -0.68 -21.08 21.86
C ASP A 12 0.78 -20.63 22.02
N GLN A 13 1.62 -20.94 21.03
CA GLN A 13 3.04 -20.55 20.95
C GLN A 13 3.25 -19.30 20.10
N CYS A 14 2.19 -18.79 19.46
CA CYS A 14 2.22 -17.57 18.66
C CYS A 14 1.92 -16.36 19.55
N ARG A 15 2.72 -15.30 19.41
CA ARG A 15 2.33 -14.00 19.95
C ARG A 15 1.25 -13.37 19.06
N LYS A 16 0.42 -12.51 19.66
CA LYS A 16 -0.47 -11.65 18.87
C LYS A 16 0.37 -10.70 17.99
N ALA A 17 -0.16 -10.40 16.81
CA ALA A 17 0.41 -9.38 15.94
C ALA A 17 0.31 -8.01 16.62
N THR A 18 1.32 -7.17 16.48
CA THR A 18 1.25 -5.77 16.91
C THR A 18 0.28 -5.00 16.00
N GLU A 19 -0.12 -3.80 16.42
CA GLU A 19 -0.97 -2.92 15.60
C GLU A 19 -0.30 -2.60 14.26
N ASP A 20 1.00 -2.28 14.28
CA ASP A 20 1.79 -2.04 13.06
C ASP A 20 1.79 -3.24 12.12
N GLU A 21 1.97 -4.46 12.64
CA GLU A 21 1.97 -5.68 11.83
C GLU A 21 0.61 -5.94 11.19
N GLN A 22 -0.47 -5.69 11.94
CA GLN A 22 -1.82 -5.81 11.42
C GLN A 22 -2.06 -4.77 10.33
N TYR A 23 -1.68 -3.51 10.57
CA TYR A 23 -1.81 -2.42 9.61
C TYR A 23 -1.09 -2.75 8.28
N TRP A 24 0.17 -3.19 8.33
CA TRP A 24 0.93 -3.52 7.11
C TRP A 24 0.35 -4.73 6.36
N GLU A 25 -0.20 -5.72 7.08
CA GLU A 25 -0.87 -6.87 6.47
C GLU A 25 -2.22 -6.48 5.84
N GLU A 26 -3.00 -5.64 6.50
CA GLU A 26 -4.25 -5.11 5.95
C GLU A 26 -3.99 -4.30 4.68
N ARG A 27 -3.00 -3.40 4.72
CA ARG A 27 -2.55 -2.65 3.56
C ARG A 27 -2.13 -3.57 2.41
N ARG A 28 -1.31 -4.60 2.66
CA ARG A 28 -0.94 -5.59 1.65
C ARG A 28 -2.17 -6.23 1.01
N ARG A 29 -3.22 -6.55 1.79
CA ARG A 29 -4.47 -7.13 1.28
C ARG A 29 -5.26 -6.17 0.41
N VAL A 30 -5.29 -4.88 0.76
CA VAL A 30 -5.95 -3.83 -0.03
C VAL A 30 -5.35 -3.74 -1.44
N PHE A 31 -4.02 -3.71 -1.56
CA PHE A 31 -3.35 -3.75 -2.87
C PHE A 31 -3.55 -5.09 -3.60
N ALA A 32 -3.46 -6.21 -2.86
CA ALA A 32 -3.63 -7.54 -3.45
C ALA A 32 -5.05 -7.76 -4.01
N ALA A 33 -6.08 -7.12 -3.43
CA ALA A 33 -7.44 -7.15 -3.96
C ALA A 33 -7.56 -6.51 -5.36
N LYS A 34 -6.60 -5.67 -5.75
CA LYS A 34 -6.45 -5.10 -7.10
C LYS A 34 -5.42 -5.84 -7.96
N GLY A 35 -4.88 -6.96 -7.48
CA GLY A 35 -3.84 -7.72 -8.18
C GLY A 35 -2.45 -7.07 -8.13
N ARG A 36 -2.25 -6.09 -7.23
CA ARG A 36 -1.00 -5.33 -7.11
C ARG A 36 -0.14 -5.83 -5.95
N LYS A 37 1.17 -5.61 -6.03
CA LYS A 37 2.06 -5.79 -4.88
C LYS A 37 1.80 -4.69 -3.84
N ASN A 38 2.15 -4.97 -2.58
CA ASN A 38 2.09 -3.94 -1.56
C ASN A 38 2.91 -2.72 -2.00
N ASN A 39 2.35 -1.51 -1.86
CA ASN A 39 3.00 -0.26 -2.23
C ASN A 39 3.33 -0.11 -3.74
N GLU A 40 2.62 -0.84 -4.59
CA GLU A 40 2.67 -0.68 -6.04
C GLU A 40 1.58 0.31 -6.49
N PHE A 41 2.01 1.55 -6.70
CA PHE A 41 1.16 2.65 -7.15
C PHE A 41 1.23 2.81 -8.66
N HIS A 42 0.08 3.08 -9.27
CA HIS A 42 -0.05 3.30 -10.71
C HIS A 42 -0.50 4.74 -10.99
N PRO A 43 -0.22 5.28 -12.18
CA PRO A 43 -0.69 6.59 -12.59
C PRO A 43 -2.22 6.73 -12.45
N GLY A 44 -2.67 7.83 -11.83
CA GLY A 44 -4.09 8.11 -11.59
C GLY A 44 -4.62 7.66 -10.23
N ASP A 45 -3.85 6.88 -9.46
CA ASP A 45 -4.21 6.57 -8.07
C ASP A 45 -4.30 7.87 -7.24
N PHE A 46 -5.34 7.95 -6.40
CA PHE A 46 -5.52 9.04 -5.44
C PHE A 46 -4.97 8.62 -4.08
N VAL A 47 -3.99 9.38 -3.59
CA VAL A 47 -3.25 9.07 -2.37
C VAL A 47 -3.17 10.28 -1.43
N SER A 48 -2.76 10.06 -0.19
CA SER A 48 -2.53 11.10 0.80
C SER A 48 -1.21 10.86 1.54
N ASN A 49 -0.52 11.94 1.91
CA ASN A 49 0.63 11.88 2.82
C ASN A 49 0.29 12.48 4.20
N ASP A 50 -0.95 12.24 4.65
CA ASP A 50 -1.63 12.83 5.82
C ASP A 50 -1.83 14.35 5.82
N LYS A 51 -1.20 15.07 4.89
CA LYS A 51 -1.27 16.55 4.80
C LYS A 51 -2.06 17.03 3.60
N ARG A 52 -1.96 16.31 2.50
CA ARG A 52 -2.49 16.73 1.19
C ARG A 52 -3.03 15.52 0.44
N VAL A 53 -4.04 15.77 -0.39
CA VAL A 53 -4.50 14.80 -1.39
C VAL A 53 -3.65 14.96 -2.63
N LEU A 54 -3.17 13.85 -3.15
CA LEU A 54 -2.20 13.77 -4.22
C LEU A 54 -2.70 12.81 -5.31
N THR A 55 -2.28 13.05 -6.54
CA THR A 55 -2.49 12.12 -7.65
C THR A 55 -1.16 11.52 -8.08
N VAL A 56 -1.06 10.20 -8.10
CA VAL A 56 0.13 9.49 -8.58
C VAL A 56 0.34 9.76 -10.06
N GLN A 57 1.55 10.15 -10.43
CA GLN A 57 1.97 10.37 -11.82
C GLN A 57 2.70 9.15 -12.38
N HIS A 58 3.65 8.59 -11.63
CA HIS A 58 4.33 7.33 -11.90
C HIS A 58 5.10 6.87 -10.67
N GLN A 59 5.47 5.58 -10.60
CA GLN A 59 6.41 5.05 -9.63
C GLN A 59 7.69 4.63 -10.36
N ASP A 60 8.82 5.12 -9.88
CA ASP A 60 10.12 4.83 -10.46
C ASP A 60 10.52 3.37 -10.22
N SER A 61 10.89 2.65 -11.27
CA SER A 61 11.16 1.20 -11.18
C SER A 61 12.51 0.86 -10.56
N GLU A 62 13.45 1.81 -10.52
CA GLU A 62 14.80 1.58 -9.99
C GLU A 62 14.87 1.92 -8.49
N THR A 63 14.28 3.05 -8.11
CA THR A 63 14.30 3.59 -6.75
C THR A 63 13.06 3.23 -5.94
N GLY A 64 11.94 2.93 -6.60
CA GLY A 64 10.64 2.67 -5.96
C GLY A 64 9.91 3.93 -5.49
N LEU A 65 10.49 5.13 -5.69
CA LEU A 65 9.87 6.40 -5.28
C LEU A 65 8.66 6.73 -6.15
N VAL A 66 7.64 7.30 -5.52
CA VAL A 66 6.38 7.67 -6.20
C VAL A 66 6.41 9.15 -6.52
N ALA A 67 6.32 9.48 -7.81
CA ALA A 67 6.12 10.86 -8.24
C ALA A 67 4.65 11.23 -8.14
N VAL A 68 4.36 12.32 -7.44
CA VAL A 68 3.00 12.77 -7.13
C VAL A 68 2.78 14.22 -7.54
N LEU A 69 1.53 14.54 -7.90
CA LEU A 69 1.04 15.90 -8.11
C LEU A 69 0.14 16.27 -6.92
N VAL A 70 0.36 17.45 -6.34
CA VAL A 70 -0.54 17.98 -5.31
C VAL A 70 -1.85 18.42 -5.95
N ASN A 71 -2.97 17.87 -5.51
CA ASN A 71 -4.26 18.25 -6.08
C ASN A 71 -4.56 19.73 -5.76
N ASN A 72 -5.10 20.46 -6.76
CA ASN A 72 -5.33 21.91 -6.71
C ASN A 72 -4.05 22.77 -6.65
N SER A 73 -2.91 22.23 -7.09
CA SER A 73 -1.63 22.95 -7.20
C SER A 73 -0.84 22.43 -8.41
N ASP A 74 0.19 23.18 -8.81
CA ASP A 74 1.18 22.74 -9.80
C ASP A 74 2.39 22.05 -9.17
N GLU A 75 2.40 21.93 -7.84
CA GLU A 75 3.50 21.33 -7.07
C GLU A 75 3.61 19.82 -7.31
N ARG A 76 4.84 19.37 -7.58
CA ARG A 76 5.20 17.97 -7.80
C ARG A 76 6.42 17.59 -7.00
N PHE A 77 6.46 16.38 -6.46
CA PHE A 77 7.62 15.85 -5.75
C PHE A 77 7.62 14.31 -5.79
N GLN A 78 8.70 13.73 -5.29
CA GLN A 78 8.85 12.29 -5.08
C GLN A 78 8.77 11.97 -3.58
N ILE A 79 8.17 10.83 -3.23
CA ILE A 79 7.97 10.40 -1.85
C ILE A 79 8.11 8.88 -1.73
N ASP A 80 8.53 8.40 -0.55
CA ASP A 80 8.57 6.96 -0.27
C ASP A 80 7.13 6.42 -0.30
N PRO A 81 6.86 5.31 -1.00
CA PRO A 81 5.52 4.76 -1.09
C PRO A 81 4.92 4.36 0.28
N LYS A 82 5.74 4.13 1.31
CA LYS A 82 5.28 3.85 2.68
C LYS A 82 4.69 5.07 3.38
N GLU A 83 5.00 6.28 2.91
CA GLU A 83 4.44 7.52 3.44
C GLU A 83 3.12 7.94 2.76
N LEU A 84 2.62 7.11 1.84
CA LEU A 84 1.39 7.36 1.11
C LEU A 84 0.27 6.43 1.56
N GLU A 85 -0.92 6.94 1.85
CA GLU A 85 -2.14 6.17 1.98
C GLU A 85 -2.95 6.19 0.69
N ILE A 86 -3.43 5.03 0.25
CA ILE A 86 -4.33 4.94 -0.91
C ILE A 86 -5.76 5.30 -0.50
N TYR A 87 -6.39 6.22 -1.23
CA TYR A 87 -7.82 6.50 -1.11
C TYR A 87 -8.62 5.81 -2.19
N PHE A 88 -8.21 5.97 -3.45
CA PHE A 88 -8.86 5.34 -4.59
C PHE A 88 -7.82 4.82 -5.57
N PHE A 89 -8.01 3.58 -5.98
CA PHE A 89 -7.26 3.01 -7.09
C PHE A 89 -7.81 3.54 -8.42
N ALA A 90 -6.94 3.75 -9.40
CA ALA A 90 -7.37 4.19 -10.73
C ALA A 90 -8.41 3.23 -11.36
N GLU A 91 -8.33 1.93 -11.05
CA GLU A 91 -9.27 0.89 -11.50
C GLU A 91 -10.68 1.07 -10.94
N ASP A 92 -10.83 1.76 -9.80
CA ASP A 92 -12.12 2.04 -9.17
C ASP A 92 -12.84 3.23 -9.80
N MET A 93 -12.16 4.02 -10.63
CA MET A 93 -12.75 5.19 -11.30
C MET A 93 -13.60 4.85 -12.53
N ALA A 94 -13.78 3.57 -12.86
CA ALA A 94 -14.71 3.14 -13.89
C ALA A 94 -16.14 3.04 -13.30
N GLY A 95 -17.00 3.98 -13.67
CA GLY A 95 -18.45 3.87 -13.53
C GLY A 95 -19.08 3.00 -14.61
#